data_AF-A0A1V6GFM8-F1
#
_entry.id   AF-A0A1V6GFM8-F1
#
_cell.length_a   1.000
_cell.length_b   1.000
_cell.length_c   1.000
_cell.angle_alpha   90.00
_cell.angle_beta   90.00
_cell.angle_gamma   90.00
#
_symmetry.space_group_name_H-M   'P 1'
#
loop_
_entity.id
_entity.type
_entity.pdbx_description
1 polymer ?
#
loop_
_entity_poly.entity_id
_entity_poly.type
_entity_poly.pdbx_seq_one_letter_code
_entity_poly.pdbx_strand_id
1 'polypeptide(L)' 'MILGGLWASALGIAFSSIAPKVAAGALLWLVFGLSLHQRFALGWKGKRTAIITLIGFFLMVLLFVGINVAFPESHGIRLI' A
#
# COMPACT_ATOMS: atom_id res chain seq x y z
N MET A 1 3.53 0.74 8.26
CA MET A 1 3.19 2.13 7.90
C MET A 1 3.64 3.14 8.95
N ILE A 2 3.48 2.87 10.25
CA ILE A 2 3.83 3.79 11.36
C ILE A 2 5.31 4.22 11.34
N LEU A 3 6.26 3.28 11.21
CA LEU A 3 7.69 3.63 11.17
C LEU A 3 8.08 4.51 9.97
N GLY A 4 7.42 4.35 8.82
CA GLY A 4 7.67 5.20 7.65
C GLY A 4 7.22 6.65 7.86
N GLY A 5 6.10 6.84 8.58
CA GLY A 5 5.64 8.16 8.99
C GLY A 5 6.59 8.82 10.01
N LEU A 6 7.10 8.05 10.97
CA LEU A 6 8.09 8.53 11.95
C LEU A 6 9.39 8.97 11.29
N TRP A 7 9.91 8.19 10.33
CA TRP A 7 11.11 8.56 9.55
C TRP A 7 10.92 9.84 8.75
N ALA A 8 9.77 9.98 8.07
CA ALA A 8 9.48 11.20 7.31
C ALA A 8 9.38 12.43 8.22
N SER A 9 8.76 12.28 9.40
CA SER A 9 8.70 13.35 10.40
C SER A 9 10.09 13.72 10.93
N ALA A 10 11.00 12.75 11.08
CA ALA A 10 12.38 13.00 11.49
C ALA A 10 13.18 13.79 10.43
N LEU A 11 12.80 13.71 9.15
CA LEU A 11 13.38 14.48 8.05
C LEU A 11 12.65 15.80 7.77
N GLY A 12 11.67 16.18 8.58
CA GLY A 12 10.87 17.39 8.37
C GLY A 12 9.95 17.32 7.14
N ILE A 13 9.68 16.12 6.62
CA ILE A 13 8.82 15.94 5.44
C ILE A 13 7.36 16.10 5.87
N ALA A 14 6.64 16.99 5.17
CA ALA A 14 5.22 17.24 5.45
C ALA A 14 4.40 15.95 5.28
N PHE A 15 3.60 15.60 6.29
CA PHE A 15 2.78 14.38 6.28
C PHE A 15 1.81 14.34 5.09
N SER A 16 1.34 15.50 4.62
CA SER A 16 0.48 15.61 3.42
C SER A 16 1.13 15.05 2.15
N SER A 17 2.45 15.16 2.00
CA SER A 17 3.18 14.66 0.83
C SER A 17 3.29 13.12 0.79
N ILE A 18 3.35 12.49 1.96
CA ILE A 18 3.50 11.04 2.11
C ILE A 18 2.17 10.33 2.43
N ALA A 19 1.15 11.07 2.85
CA ALA A 19 -0.16 10.54 3.23
C ALA A 19 -0.78 9.64 2.15
N PRO A 20 -0.72 9.95 0.84
CA PRO A 20 -1.22 9.06 -0.20
C PRO A 20 -0.51 7.70 -0.20
N LYS A 21 0.82 7.70 -0.08
CA LYS A 21 1.65 6.48 -0.07
C LYS A 21 1.40 5.65 1.19
N VAL A 22 1.28 6.31 2.34
CA VAL A 22 0.96 5.65 3.62
C VAL A 22 -0.41 4.99 3.57
N ALA A 23 -1.42 5.67 3.01
CA ALA A 23 -2.77 5.14 2.87
C ALA A 23 -2.82 3.94 1.93
N ALA A 24 -2.16 3.98 0.76
CA ALA A 24 -2.10 2.82 -0.13
C ALA A 24 -1.36 1.63 0.47
N GLY A 25 -0.23 1.89 1.14
CA GLY A 25 0.48 0.83 1.83
C GLY A 25 -0.39 0.19 2.91
N ALA A 26 -1.13 0.97 3.70
CA ALA A 26 -2.07 0.46 4.69
C ALA A 26 -3.17 -0.40 4.05
N LEU A 27 -3.76 0.07 2.94
CA LEU A 27 -4.78 -0.68 2.21
C LEU A 27 -4.24 -2.01 1.64
N LEU A 28 -3.02 -2.02 1.11
CA LEU A 28 -2.38 -3.24 0.64
C LEU A 28 -2.08 -4.24 1.74
N TRP A 29 -1.67 -3.76 2.92
CA TRP A 29 -1.52 -4.60 4.09
C TRP A 29 -2.85 -5.24 4.53
N LEU A 30 -3.97 -4.53 4.42
CA LEU A 30 -5.29 -5.11 4.70
C LEU A 30 -5.65 -6.22 3.70
N VAL A 31 -5.43 -5.99 2.41
CA VAL A 31 -5.66 -7.02 1.38
C VAL A 31 -4.75 -8.23 1.60
N PHE A 32 -3.49 -8.02 1.93
CA PHE A 32 -2.55 -9.08 2.25
C PHE A 32 -2.97 -9.83 3.52
N GLY A 33 -3.39 -9.12 4.57
CA GLY A 33 -3.92 -9.71 5.80
C GLY A 33 -5.17 -10.56 5.55
N LEU A 34 -6.10 -10.09 4.73
CA LEU A 34 -7.26 -10.87 4.28
C LEU A 34 -6.84 -12.11 3.46
N SER A 35 -5.80 -11.99 2.64
CA SER A 35 -5.22 -13.08 1.87
C SER A 35 -4.55 -14.15 2.74
N LEU A 36 -3.94 -13.74 3.84
CA LEU A 36 -3.42 -14.67 4.85
C LEU A 36 -4.54 -15.28 5.69
N HIS A 37 -5.47 -14.46 6.18
CA HIS A 37 -6.56 -14.89 7.05
C HIS A 37 -7.44 -15.95 6.38
N GLN A 38 -7.80 -15.77 5.11
CA GLN A 38 -8.56 -16.78 4.38
C GLN A 38 -7.80 -18.11 4.21
N ARG A 39 -6.47 -18.06 4.10
CA ARG A 39 -5.64 -19.26 3.89
C ARG A 39 -5.44 -20.03 5.19
N PHE A 40 -5.19 -19.33 6.29
CA PHE A 40 -4.88 -19.94 7.59
C PHE A 40 -6.12 -20.18 8.46
N ALA A 41 -7.07 -19.24 8.52
CA ALA A 41 -8.23 -19.35 9.40
C ALA A 41 -9.42 -20.06 8.74
N LEU A 42 -9.67 -19.81 7.45
CA LEU A 42 -10.83 -20.36 6.74
C LEU A 42 -10.52 -21.60 5.89
N GLY A 43 -9.24 -21.95 5.74
CA GLY A 43 -8.79 -23.09 4.94
C GLY A 43 -9.21 -23.02 3.47
N TRP A 44 -9.50 -21.83 2.95
CA TRP A 44 -9.96 -21.66 1.57
C TRP A 44 -8.88 -22.12 0.59
N LYS A 45 -9.29 -22.96 -0.37
CA LYS A 45 -8.45 -23.51 -1.43
C LYS A 45 -9.13 -23.36 -2.80
N GLY A 46 -8.32 -23.28 -3.85
CA GLY A 46 -8.79 -23.23 -5.23
C GLY A 46 -9.32 -21.86 -5.66
N LYS A 47 -10.49 -21.85 -6.33
CA LYS A 47 -11.00 -20.68 -7.07
C LYS A 47 -11.24 -19.44 -6.21
N ARG A 48 -11.71 -19.61 -4.96
CA ARG A 48 -12.01 -18.48 -4.06
C ARG A 48 -10.74 -17.69 -3.69
N THR A 49 -9.68 -18.41 -3.35
CA THR A 49 -8.37 -17.83 -3.04
C THR A 49 -7.73 -17.18 -4.26
N ALA A 50 -7.92 -17.77 -5.45
CA ALA A 50 -7.42 -17.20 -6.70
C ALA A 50 -8.08 -15.84 -7.01
N ILE A 51 -9.40 -15.72 -6.83
CA ILE A 51 -10.13 -14.47 -7.07
C ILE A 51 -9.63 -13.36 -6.13
N ILE A 52 -9.46 -13.65 -4.84
CA ILE A 52 -9.03 -12.62 -3.88
C ILE A 52 -7.59 -12.19 -4.15
N THR A 53 -6.73 -13.15 -4.52
CA THR A 53 -5.35 -12.85 -4.92
C THR A 53 -5.32 -11.99 -6.18
N LEU A 54 -6.18 -12.27 -7.16
CA LEU A 54 -6.30 -11.50 -8.40
C LEU A 54 -6.77 -10.07 -8.14
N ILE A 55 -7.84 -9.90 -7.36
CA ILE A 55 -8.35 -8.59 -6.96
C ILE A 55 -7.27 -7.81 -6.20
N GLY A 56 -6.59 -8.46 -5.27
CA GLY A 56 -5.52 -7.84 -4.50
C GLY A 56 -4.35 -7.41 -5.36
N PHE A 57 -3.99 -8.20 -6.37
CA PHE A 57 -2.96 -7.85 -7.35
C PHE A 57 -3.35 -6.63 -8.18
N PHE A 58 -4.57 -6.61 -8.73
CA PHE A 58 -5.06 -5.44 -9.49
C PHE A 58 -5.12 -4.19 -8.63
N LEU A 59 -5.60 -4.29 -7.38
CA LEU A 59 -5.60 -3.17 -6.45
C LEU A 59 -4.18 -2.67 -6.19
N MET A 60 -3.20 -3.58 -6.08
CA MET A 60 -1.78 -3.21 -5.90
C MET A 60 -1.23 -2.45 -7.08
N VAL A 61 -1.49 -2.91 -8.31
CA VAL A 61 -1.08 -2.18 -9.52
C VAL A 61 -1.75 -0.82 -9.59
N LEU A 62 -3.05 -0.72 -9.35
CA LEU A 62 -3.80 0.54 -9.40
C LEU A 62 -3.34 1.54 -8.35
N LEU A 63 -3.13 1.11 -7.11
CA LEU A 63 -2.65 1.99 -6.04
C LEU A 63 -1.21 2.43 -6.30
N PHE A 64 -0.36 1.53 -6.80
CA PHE A 64 1.02 1.85 -7.14
C PHE A 64 1.07 2.86 -8.29
N VAL A 65 0.47 2.54 -9.44
CA VAL A 65 0.48 3.43 -10.60
C VAL A 65 -0.29 4.71 -10.31
N GLY A 66 -1.50 4.59 -9.74
CA GLY A 66 -2.39 5.72 -9.47
C GLY A 66 -1.77 6.75 -8.55
N ILE A 67 -1.11 6.35 -7.47
CA ILE A 67 -0.45 7.32 -6.58
C ILE A 67 0.79 7.92 -7.21
N ASN A 68 1.59 7.14 -7.93
CA ASN A 68 2.79 7.67 -8.57
C ASN A 68 2.45 8.65 -9.71
N VAL A 69 1.35 8.44 -10.43
CA VAL A 69 0.87 9.34 -11.48
C VAL A 69 0.13 10.56 -10.91
N ALA A 70 -0.69 10.39 -9.87
CA ALA A 70 -1.46 11.49 -9.27
C ALA A 70 -0.62 12.39 -8.36
N PHE A 71 0.46 11.86 -7.76
CA PHE A 71 1.36 12.58 -6.85
C PHE A 71 2.82 12.47 -7.30
N PRO A 72 3.17 12.97 -8.50
CA PRO A 72 4.51 12.87 -9.05
C PRO A 72 5.54 13.66 -8.24
N GLU A 73 5.13 14.73 -7.54
CA GLU A 73 6.01 15.59 -6.72
C GLU A 73 6.62 14.92 -5.46
N SER A 74 6.28 13.65 -5.21
CA SER A 74 6.82 12.87 -4.09
C SER A 74 8.12 12.12 -4.42
N HIS A 75 8.72 12.39 -5.58
CA HIS A 75 9.96 11.80 -6.07
C HIS A 75 11.14 12.73 -5.75
N GLY A 76 11.71 12.56 -4.56
CA GLY A 76 12.93 13.24 -4.15
C GLY A 76 12.69 14.68 -3.74
N ILE A 77 13.12 15.01 -2.52
CA ILE A 77 13.43 16.39 -2.16
C ILE A 77 14.24 16.97 -3.32
N ARG A 78 13.80 18.11 -3.88
CA ARG A 78 14.64 18.94 -4.75
C ARG A 78 15.82 19.38 -3.88
N LEU A 79 16.85 18.54 -3.84
CA LEU A 79 18.12 18.89 -3.22
C LEU A 79 18.63 20.09 -4.02
N ILE A 80 18.70 21.22 -3.31
CA ILE A 80 19.65 22.28 -3.61
C ILE A 80 21.05 21.65 -3.60
#